data_AF-A0A950QLX4-F1
#
_entry.id   AF-A0A950QLX4-F1
#
_cell.length_a   1.000
_cell.length_b   1.000
_cell.length_c   1.000
_cell.angle_alpha   90.00
_cell.angle_beta   90.00
_cell.angle_gamma   90.00
#
_symmetry.space_group_name_H-M   'P 1'
#
loop_
_entity.id
_entity.type
_entity.pdbx_description
1 polymer ?
#
loop_
_entity_poly.entity_id
_entity_poly.type
_entity_poly.pdbx_seq_one_letter_code
_entity_poly.pdbx_strand_id
1 'polypeptide(L)'
;TAAVMESLDLVVTSDTAIAHLAGTLGRPTWIALRPVPEWRWLLDRSDSPWYPSVRLFRQSRPGQWAPVFREMAVALREIVPSA
;
A
#
# COMPACT_ATOMS: atom_id res chain seq x y z
N THR A 1 -14.13 8.07 8.84
CA THR A 1 -13.01 7.39 8.16
C THR A 1 -11.84 8.32 7.91
N ALA A 2 -11.97 9.38 7.10
CA ALA A 2 -10.89 10.33 6.83
C ALA A 2 -10.25 10.91 8.11
N ALA A 3 -11.06 11.39 9.06
CA ALA A 3 -10.56 11.90 10.34
C ALA A 3 -9.70 10.90 11.13
N VAL A 4 -10.01 9.60 11.04
CA VAL A 4 -9.19 8.56 11.70
C VAL A 4 -7.87 8.37 10.94
N MET A 5 -7.88 8.43 9.61
CA MET A 5 -6.67 8.30 8.77
C MET A 5 -5.65 9.42 9.02
N GLU A 6 -6.10 10.62 9.38
CA GLU A 6 -5.23 11.73 9.76
C GLU A 6 -4.43 11.45 11.04
N SER A 7 -4.94 10.58 11.92
CA SER A 7 -4.26 10.18 13.16
C SER A 7 -3.34 8.97 13.01
N LEU A 8 -3.21 8.38 11.82
CA LEU A 8 -2.37 7.21 11.57
C LEU A 8 -1.08 7.59 10.86
N ASP A 9 0.07 7.07 11.29
CA ASP A 9 1.35 7.29 10.59
C ASP A 9 1.40 6.58 9.22
N LEU A 10 0.67 5.48 9.08
CA LEU A 10 0.61 4.65 7.87
C LEU A 10 -0.75 3.96 7.75
N VAL A 11 -1.31 3.93 6.54
CA VAL A 11 -2.49 3.12 6.19
C VAL A 11 -2.04 1.90 5.38
N VAL A 12 -2.34 0.69 5.85
CA VAL A 12 -2.11 -0.55 5.08
C VAL A 12 -3.46 -1.15 4.69
N THR A 13 -3.67 -1.40 3.40
CA THR A 13 -4.97 -1.89 2.90
C THR A 13 -4.83 -2.76 1.65
N SER A 14 -5.95 -3.30 1.18
CA SER A 14 -6.08 -3.90 -0.16
C SER A 14 -6.77 -2.92 -1.13
N ASP A 15 -6.84 -3.30 -2.41
CA ASP A 15 -7.52 -2.52 -3.46
C ASP A 15 -9.02 -2.31 -3.14
N THR A 16 -9.33 -1.19 -2.50
CA THR A 16 -10.64 -0.81 -1.98
C THR A 16 -10.78 0.72 -1.97
N ALA A 17 -11.98 1.23 -1.70
CA ALA A 17 -12.21 2.68 -1.55
C ALA A 17 -11.29 3.35 -0.51
N ILE A 18 -10.82 2.61 0.50
CA ILE A 18 -9.87 3.10 1.52
C ILE A 18 -8.54 3.50 0.89
N ALA A 19 -8.04 2.74 -0.09
CA ALA A 19 -6.79 3.05 -0.78
C ALA A 19 -6.86 4.40 -1.51
N HIS A 20 -7.98 4.66 -2.19
CA HIS A 20 -8.21 5.90 -2.91
C HIS A 20 -8.42 7.08 -1.98
N LEU A 21 -9.20 6.93 -0.92
CA LEU A 21 -9.41 8.00 0.04
C LEU A 21 -8.08 8.39 0.72
N ALA A 22 -7.30 7.42 1.19
CA ALA A 22 -6.02 7.68 1.86
C ALA A 22 -4.99 8.30 0.89
N GLY A 23 -4.92 7.81 -0.35
CA GLY A 23 -4.07 8.37 -1.40
C GLY A 23 -4.45 9.81 -1.79
N THR A 24 -5.74 10.11 -1.92
CA THR A 24 -6.23 11.48 -2.18
C THR A 24 -5.93 12.43 -1.03
N LEU A 25 -5.99 11.96 0.21
CA LEU A 25 -5.61 12.73 1.41
C LEU A 25 -4.09 12.87 1.58
N GLY A 26 -3.28 12.26 0.70
CA GLY A 26 -1.82 12.31 0.80
C GLY A 26 -1.25 11.56 2.01
N ARG A 27 -2.05 10.69 2.66
CA ARG A 27 -1.56 9.88 3.79
C ARG A 27 -0.57 8.82 3.26
N PRO A 28 0.54 8.54 3.98
CA PRO A 28 1.39 7.40 3.67
C PRO A 28 0.53 6.13 3.62
N THR A 29 0.53 5.44 2.48
CA THR A 29 -0.41 4.34 2.22
C THR A 29 0.27 3.19 1.50
N TRP A 30 0.11 1.97 2.02
CA TRP A 30 0.56 0.74 1.37
C TRP A 30 -0.60 -0.10 0.92
N ILE A 31 -0.51 -0.62 -0.31
CA ILE A 31 -1.58 -1.42 -0.91
C ILE A 31 -1.05 -2.82 -1.26
N ALA A 32 -1.70 -3.84 -0.73
CA ALA A 32 -1.51 -5.22 -1.13
C ALA A 32 -2.34 -5.54 -2.38
N LEU A 33 -1.68 -5.92 -3.47
CA LEU A 33 -2.29 -6.15 -4.78
C LEU A 33 -2.14 -7.60 -5.25
N ARG A 34 -3.15 -8.07 -5.99
CA ARG A 34 -3.08 -9.30 -6.78
C ARG A 34 -2.17 -9.11 -8.01
N PRO A 35 -1.74 -10.19 -8.69
CA PRO A 35 -0.80 -10.07 -9.82
C PRO A 35 -1.35 -9.22 -10.97
N VAL A 36 -2.64 -9.37 -11.28
CA VAL A 36 -3.38 -8.50 -12.20
C VAL A 36 -4.31 -7.62 -11.36
N PRO A 37 -3.90 -6.37 -11.07
CA PRO A 37 -4.71 -5.45 -10.29
C PRO A 37 -5.73 -4.72 -11.16
N GLU A 38 -6.54 -3.87 -10.54
CA GLU A 38 -7.31 -2.87 -11.26
C GLU A 38 -6.37 -1.89 -12.01
N TRP A 39 -6.81 -1.36 -13.15
CA TRP A 39 -5.97 -0.63 -14.11
C TRP A 39 -5.25 0.59 -13.52
N ARG A 40 -5.79 1.23 -12.48
CA ARG A 40 -5.21 2.38 -11.76
C ARG A 40 -4.01 2.01 -10.89
N TRP A 41 -3.63 0.74 -10.84
CA TRP A 41 -2.42 0.33 -10.11
C TRP A 41 -1.29 -0.10 -11.03
N LEU A 42 -1.55 -0.18 -12.34
CA LEU A 42 -0.59 -0.53 -13.39
C LEU A 42 0.15 -1.85 -13.11
N LEU A 43 1.08 -2.19 -14.00
CA LEU A 43 1.98 -3.33 -13.88
C LEU A 43 3.43 -2.86 -13.74
N ASP A 44 4.27 -3.74 -13.19
CA ASP A 44 5.73 -3.60 -13.14
C ASP A 44 6.24 -2.33 -12.44
N ARG A 45 5.48 -1.86 -11.45
CA ARG A 45 5.84 -0.72 -10.61
C ARG A 45 5.34 -0.86 -9.17
N SER A 46 6.00 -0.14 -8.26
CA SER A 46 5.72 -0.13 -6.82
C SER A 46 5.17 1.22 -6.31
N ASP A 47 4.89 2.16 -7.21
CA ASP A 47 4.38 3.50 -6.93
C ASP A 47 3.09 3.78 -7.73
N SER A 48 2.41 4.89 -7.41
CA SER A 48 1.18 5.30 -8.09
C SER A 48 1.34 6.69 -8.73
N PRO A 49 1.16 6.83 -10.06
CA PRO A 49 1.12 8.13 -10.73
C PRO A 49 0.03 9.08 -10.22
N TRP A 50 -1.03 8.53 -9.64
CA TRP A 50 -2.18 9.29 -9.16
C TRP A 50 -2.05 9.69 -7.69
N TYR A 51 -1.36 8.86 -6.89
CA TYR A 51 -1.23 9.05 -5.45
C TYR A 51 0.25 8.96 -5.04
N PRO A 52 0.99 10.07 -5.02
CA PRO A 52 2.42 10.07 -4.70
C PRO A 52 2.77 9.50 -3.33
N SER A 53 1.84 9.51 -2.37
CA SER A 53 2.01 8.94 -1.03
C SER A 53 1.79 7.42 -0.94
N VAL A 54 1.44 6.77 -2.06
CA VAL A 54 1.09 5.35 -2.13
C VAL A 54 2.28 4.50 -2.59
N ARG A 55 2.55 3.41 -1.86
CA ARG A 55 3.44 2.32 -2.26
C ARG A 55 2.65 1.03 -2.50
N LEU A 56 2.96 0.34 -3.59
CA LEU A 56 2.28 -0.87 -4.05
C LEU A 56 3.15 -2.10 -3.76
N PHE A 57 2.52 -3.14 -3.19
CA PHE A 57 3.14 -4.44 -2.95
C PHE A 57 2.29 -5.50 -3.62
N ARG A 58 2.91 -6.33 -4.47
CA ARG A 58 2.17 -7.17 -5.42
C ARG A 58 2.54 -8.63 -5.29
N GLN A 59 1.52 -9.48 -5.31
CA GLN A 59 1.72 -10.92 -5.45
C GLN A 59 2.41 -11.25 -6.77
N SER A 60 3.41 -12.12 -6.73
CA SER A 60 3.98 -12.73 -7.94
C SER A 60 3.05 -13.79 -8.54
N ARG A 61 2.30 -14.51 -7.68
CA ARG A 61 1.33 -15.55 -8.07
C ARG A 61 0.07 -15.44 -7.22
N PRO A 62 -1.12 -15.76 -7.78
CA PRO A 62 -2.37 -15.73 -7.01
C PRO A 62 -2.27 -16.59 -5.74
N GLY A 63 -2.72 -16.03 -4.62
CA GLY A 63 -2.73 -16.71 -3.31
C GLY A 63 -1.39 -16.67 -2.55
N GLN A 64 -0.27 -16.28 -3.18
CA GLN A 64 1.02 -16.16 -2.50
C GLN A 64 1.17 -14.81 -1.77
N TRP A 65 0.48 -14.66 -0.64
CA TRP A 65 0.53 -13.43 0.17
C TRP A 65 1.71 -13.36 1.15
N ALA A 66 2.24 -14.50 1.59
CA ALA A 66 3.34 -14.50 2.57
C ALA A 66 4.58 -13.69 2.10
N PRO A 67 5.02 -13.75 0.83
CA PRO A 67 6.09 -12.89 0.34
C PRO A 67 5.75 -11.39 0.40
N VAL A 68 4.51 -11.02 0.04
CA VAL A 68 4.03 -9.63 0.06
C VAL A 68 4.11 -9.04 1.47
N PHE A 69 3.58 -9.76 2.47
CA PHE A 69 3.62 -9.29 3.86
C PHE A 69 5.02 -9.32 4.46
N ARG A 70 5.89 -10.22 4.02
CA ARG A 70 7.31 -10.20 4.40
C ARG A 70 8.00 -8.94 3.89
N GLU A 71 7.77 -8.56 2.64
CA GLU A 71 8.31 -7.33 2.05
C GLU A 71 7.81 -6.09 2.80
N MET A 72 6.50 -6.03 3.09
CA MET A 72 5.93 -4.95 3.91
C MET A 72 6.58 -4.88 5.30
N ALA A 73 6.79 -6.02 5.97
CA ALA A 73 7.41 -6.04 7.30
C ALA A 73 8.87 -5.55 7.27
N VAL A 74 9.63 -5.87 6.23
CA VAL A 74 10.99 -5.33 6.03
C VAL A 74 10.93 -3.82 5.82
N ALA A 75 10.09 -3.36 4.89
CA ALA A 75 9.90 -1.93 4.63
C ALA A 75 9.47 -1.16 5.89
N LEU A 76 8.69 -1.78 6.78
CA LEU A 76 8.18 -1.12 7.98
C LEU A 76 9.30 -0.87 8.98
N ARG A 77 10.24 -1.81 9.11
CA ARG A 77 11.41 -1.66 9.98
C ARG A 77 12.36 -0.57 9.49
N GLU A 78 12.33 -0.22 8.22
CA GLU A 78 13.16 0.87 7.66
C GLU A 78 12.63 2.24 8.05
N ILE A 79 11.32 2.37 8.26
CA ILE A 79 10.66 3.66 8.56
C ILE A 79 10.28 3.81 10.04
N VAL A 80 10.26 2.73 10.80
CA VAL A 80 10.07 2.74 12.25
C VAL A 80 11.44 2.62 12.92
N PRO A 81 11.92 3.65 13.66
CA PRO A 81 13.13 3.53 14.46
C PRO A 81 13.01 2.36 15.43
N SER A 82 14.09 1.58 15.60
CA SER A 82 14.15 0.62 16.69
C SER A 82 14.07 1.41 18.00
N ALA A 83 13.03 1.15 18.79
CA ALA A 83 12.84 1.76 20.12
C ALA A 83 13.98 1.37 21.07
#